data_AF-A0A927HKQ2-F1
#
_entry.id   AF-A0A927HKQ2-F1
#
_cell.length_a   1.000
_cell.length_b   1.000
_cell.length_c   1.000
_cell.angle_alpha   90.00
_cell.angle_beta   90.00
_cell.angle_gamma   90.00
#
_symmetry.space_group_name_H-M   'P 1'
#
loop_
_entity.id
_entity.type
_entity.pdbx_description
1 polymer ?
#
loop_
_entity_poly.entity_id
_entity_poly.type
_entity_poly.pdbx_seq_one_letter_code
_entity_poly.pdbx_strand_id
1 'polypeptide(L)'
;MEKIPGELLNDVLASERHIDREKVISDLLDQLVILEEHGLYHDDFRTWNVLIDDNDSARLIDFGSIGDVQQDCSWPVNIFQSFIVFVNEIFCENKSWRGFWRSAPLSPFQLPEPYSNWLTAFWKHPVGEWSFALLQQLFSTKDALPAASSIMDASDLWVRAQEPVLLESQTQIRNTDARVVRLESQINELTSLINIMGESIQTFEKREYPPQDVTTNVQPRIEIEQSKAVDSEEIMRLHTQLNDAQQEIENLRHEIAKIHYSRSWKMTKWYRYAGLQYYLLRQYGFKQRFKHLLKRVLSNVFYFCVHIHD
;
A
#
# COMPACT_ATOMS: atom_id res chain seq x y z
N MET A 1 20.88 5.87 -27.56
CA MET A 1 21.28 6.06 -26.16
C MET A 1 22.50 5.19 -25.92
N GLU A 2 23.56 5.76 -25.35
CA GLU A 2 24.75 5.03 -24.95
C GLU A 2 24.42 4.15 -23.73
N LYS A 3 24.94 2.92 -23.66
CA LYS A 3 24.71 2.03 -22.52
C LYS A 3 25.55 2.53 -21.35
N ILE A 4 24.91 3.14 -20.36
CA ILE A 4 25.56 3.54 -19.12
C ILE A 4 25.88 2.26 -18.33
N PRO A 5 27.14 2.05 -17.89
CA PRO A 5 27.49 0.91 -17.06
C PRO A 5 26.84 1.01 -15.67
N GLY A 6 26.55 -0.14 -15.06
CA GLY A 6 25.98 -0.24 -13.72
C GLY A 6 24.75 -1.15 -13.65
N GLU A 7 24.29 -1.36 -12.42
CA GLU A 7 23.09 -2.13 -12.07
C GLU A 7 22.04 -1.20 -11.45
N LEU A 8 20.76 -1.56 -11.54
CA LEU A 8 19.70 -0.77 -10.92
C LEU A 8 19.81 -0.85 -9.40
N LEU A 9 19.71 0.28 -8.70
CA LEU A 9 19.78 0.32 -7.24
C LEU A 9 18.71 -0.58 -6.60
N ASN A 10 17.52 -0.67 -7.18
CA ASN A 10 16.49 -1.61 -6.72
C ASN A 10 16.95 -3.07 -6.72
N ASP A 11 17.67 -3.50 -7.76
CA ASP A 11 18.17 -4.86 -7.88
C ASP A 11 19.35 -5.10 -6.92
N VAL A 12 20.21 -4.10 -6.78
CA VAL A 12 21.32 -4.12 -5.81
C VAL A 12 20.80 -4.23 -4.38
N LEU A 13 19.77 -3.46 -3.99
CA LEU A 13 19.13 -3.55 -2.67
C LEU A 13 18.40 -4.86 -2.43
N ALA A 14 17.91 -5.51 -3.50
CA ALA A 14 17.29 -6.83 -3.42
C ALA A 14 18.33 -7.97 -3.29
N SER A 15 19.59 -7.69 -3.61
CA SER A 15 20.71 -8.60 -3.45
C SER A 15 21.36 -8.45 -2.06
N GLU A 16 22.20 -9.43 -1.66
CA GLU A 16 23.02 -9.32 -0.45
C GLU A 16 24.27 -8.43 -0.64
N ARG A 17 24.35 -7.66 -1.73
CA ARG A 17 25.49 -6.76 -2.02
C ARG A 17 25.47 -5.58 -1.05
N HIS A 18 26.55 -5.44 -0.29
CA HIS A 18 26.79 -4.23 0.49
C HIS A 18 27.14 -3.05 -0.42
N ILE A 19 26.51 -1.90 -0.17
CA ILE A 19 26.76 -0.64 -0.86
C ILE A 19 27.12 0.47 0.12
N ASP A 20 27.95 1.40 -0.32
CA ASP A 20 28.17 2.68 0.36
C ASP A 20 26.94 3.60 0.19
N ARG A 21 26.00 3.46 1.13
CA ARG A 21 24.77 4.26 1.17
C ARG A 21 25.06 5.76 1.30
N GLU A 22 26.15 6.14 1.97
CA GLU A 22 26.52 7.54 2.16
C GLU A 22 26.91 8.18 0.84
N LYS A 23 27.79 7.48 0.10
CA LYS A 23 28.23 7.90 -1.22
C LYS A 23 27.07 7.97 -2.22
N VAL A 24 26.19 6.98 -2.23
CA VAL A 24 24.98 6.97 -3.08
C VAL A 24 24.12 8.20 -2.84
N ILE A 25 23.83 8.53 -1.58
CA ILE A 25 23.02 9.70 -1.23
C ILE A 25 23.74 11.00 -1.64
N SER A 26 25.05 11.09 -1.39
CA SER A 26 25.85 12.26 -1.77
C SER A 26 25.83 12.50 -3.28
N ASP A 27 26.15 11.48 -4.08
CA ASP A 27 26.22 11.59 -5.55
C ASP A 27 24.86 12.00 -6.15
N LEU A 28 23.76 11.50 -5.58
CA LEU A 28 22.41 11.86 -6.03
C LEU A 28 21.99 13.26 -5.60
N LEU A 29 22.34 13.70 -4.39
CA LEU A 29 22.10 15.08 -3.96
C LEU A 29 22.84 16.06 -4.87
N ASP A 30 24.10 15.80 -5.21
CA ASP A 30 24.87 16.64 -6.14
C ASP A 30 24.14 16.82 -7.49
N GLN A 31 23.62 15.73 -8.05
CA GLN A 31 22.84 15.77 -9.30
C GLN A 31 21.51 16.53 -9.13
N LEU A 32 20.79 16.32 -8.02
CA LEU A 32 19.51 16.98 -7.76
C LEU A 32 19.66 18.49 -7.51
N VAL A 33 20.74 18.92 -6.84
CA VAL A 33 21.07 20.34 -6.70
C VAL A 33 21.33 20.97 -8.07
N ILE A 34 22.09 20.31 -8.94
CA ILE A 34 22.34 20.81 -10.29
C ILE A 34 21.03 20.96 -11.08
N LEU A 35 20.10 20.00 -10.97
CA LEU A 35 18.78 20.12 -11.60
C LEU A 35 18.00 21.32 -11.02
N GLU A 36 17.95 21.43 -9.69
CA GLU A 36 17.22 22.49 -8.99
C GLU A 36 17.76 23.90 -9.34
N GLU A 37 19.07 24.06 -9.49
CA GLU A 37 19.71 25.31 -9.93
C GLU A 37 19.26 25.76 -11.33
N HIS A 38 18.88 24.80 -12.18
CA HIS A 38 18.33 25.06 -13.51
C HIS A 38 16.79 25.11 -13.53
N GLY A 39 16.15 25.07 -12.36
CA GLY A 39 14.69 25.05 -12.22
C GLY A 39 14.05 23.74 -12.67
N LEU A 40 14.82 22.64 -12.67
CA LEU A 40 14.39 21.32 -13.09
C LEU A 40 14.29 20.37 -11.89
N TYR A 41 13.37 19.42 -11.99
CA TYR A 41 13.08 18.44 -10.94
C TYR A 41 12.80 17.08 -11.58
N HIS A 42 13.22 16.02 -10.91
CA HIS A 42 12.91 14.64 -11.32
C HIS A 42 11.64 14.18 -10.60
N ASP A 43 10.54 14.00 -11.33
CA ASP A 43 9.22 13.73 -10.76
C ASP A 43 9.00 12.24 -10.38
N ASP A 44 9.82 11.32 -10.90
CA ASP A 44 9.80 9.90 -10.52
C ASP A 44 11.06 9.44 -9.75
N PHE A 45 11.39 10.07 -8.62
CA PHE A 45 12.62 9.74 -7.87
C PHE A 45 12.52 8.46 -7.03
N ARG A 46 12.96 7.33 -7.62
CA ARG A 46 12.80 5.95 -7.10
C ARG A 46 14.06 5.11 -7.24
N THR A 47 14.18 4.03 -6.47
CA THR A 47 15.33 3.10 -6.54
C THR A 47 15.49 2.42 -7.90
N TRP A 48 14.43 2.30 -8.71
CA TRP A 48 14.51 1.80 -10.09
C TRP A 48 14.95 2.85 -11.11
N ASN A 49 15.02 4.13 -10.76
CA ASN A 49 15.52 5.21 -11.62
C ASN A 49 16.94 5.66 -11.23
N VAL A 50 17.68 4.80 -10.52
CA VAL A 50 19.06 5.02 -10.13
C VAL A 50 19.91 3.84 -10.59
N LEU A 51 21.01 4.13 -11.30
CA LEU A 51 22.07 3.17 -11.60
C LEU A 51 23.21 3.32 -10.60
N ILE A 52 23.80 2.19 -10.22
CA ILE A 52 25.01 2.11 -9.40
C ILE A 52 26.09 1.37 -10.17
N ASP A 53 27.29 1.97 -10.22
CA ASP A 53 28.48 1.34 -10.80
C ASP A 53 29.28 0.53 -9.77
N ASP A 54 30.35 -0.13 -10.23
CA ASP A 54 31.22 -0.97 -9.40
C ASP A 54 31.93 -0.20 -8.26
N ASN A 55 31.96 1.14 -8.33
CA ASN A 55 32.54 2.02 -7.30
C ASN A 55 31.47 2.64 -6.39
N ASP A 56 30.26 2.08 -6.37
CA ASP A 56 29.10 2.61 -5.66
C ASP A 56 28.75 4.06 -6.06
N SER A 57 29.03 4.45 -7.31
CA SER A 57 28.63 5.76 -7.83
C SER A 57 27.23 5.71 -8.38
N ALA A 58 26.38 6.58 -7.84
CA ALA A 58 24.97 6.63 -8.18
C ALA A 58 24.70 7.66 -9.28
N ARG A 59 23.92 7.28 -10.29
CA ARG A 59 23.51 8.17 -11.38
C ARG A 59 22.02 8.08 -11.62
N LEU A 60 21.39 9.23 -11.80
CA LEU A 60 20.00 9.31 -12.24
C LEU A 60 19.88 8.78 -13.68
N ILE A 61 18.82 8.03 -13.92
CA ILE A 61 18.37 7.63 -15.26
C ILE A 61 16.93 8.09 -15.48
N ASP A 62 16.37 7.75 -16.64
CA ASP A 62 15.00 8.11 -17.01
C ASP A 62 14.72 9.63 -17.03
N PHE A 63 15.54 10.36 -17.80
CA PHE A 63 15.38 11.80 -18.00
C PHE A 63 14.04 12.23 -18.66
N GLY A 64 13.19 11.28 -19.07
CA GLY A 64 11.81 11.58 -19.48
C GLY A 64 10.93 12.06 -18.32
N SER A 65 11.35 11.78 -17.08
CA SER A 65 10.71 12.15 -15.83
C SER A 65 11.27 13.46 -15.25
N ILE A 66 11.95 14.28 -16.06
CA ILE A 66 12.43 15.62 -15.67
C ILE A 66 11.49 16.70 -16.20
N GLY A 67 11.05 17.58 -15.30
CA GLY A 67 10.20 18.71 -15.62
C GLY A 67 10.55 19.96 -14.81
N ASP A 68 9.82 21.05 -15.08
CA ASP A 68 9.93 22.33 -14.38
C ASP A 68 8.97 22.45 -13.17
N VAL A 69 8.20 21.39 -12.91
CA VAL A 69 7.25 21.33 -11.80
C VAL A 69 7.90 20.63 -10.62
N GLN A 70 7.93 21.31 -9.47
CA GLN A 70 8.45 20.80 -8.20
C GLN A 70 7.47 19.83 -7.51
N GLN A 71 7.07 18.78 -8.20
CA GLN A 71 6.14 17.77 -7.68
C GLN A 71 6.55 16.38 -8.18
N ASP A 72 6.23 15.36 -7.39
CA ASP A 72 6.35 13.96 -7.81
C ASP A 72 5.15 13.57 -8.68
N CYS A 73 5.36 12.68 -9.64
CA CYS A 73 4.32 12.22 -10.56
C CYS A 73 3.26 11.32 -9.90
N SER A 74 3.55 10.80 -8.70
CA SER A 74 2.73 9.86 -7.98
C SER A 74 2.63 10.24 -6.50
N TRP A 75 3.13 9.39 -5.60
CA TRP A 75 3.10 9.61 -4.17
C TRP A 75 4.52 9.52 -3.58
N PRO A 76 4.86 10.41 -2.63
CA PRO A 76 4.09 11.59 -2.19
C PRO A 76 4.23 12.77 -3.16
N VAL A 77 3.19 13.61 -3.30
CA VAL A 77 3.16 14.75 -4.25
C VAL A 77 4.33 15.71 -4.07
N ASN A 78 4.80 15.91 -2.83
CA ASN A 78 5.95 16.78 -2.57
C ASN A 78 7.26 16.03 -2.84
N ILE A 79 8.10 16.56 -3.74
CA ILE A 79 9.32 15.90 -4.18
C ILE A 79 10.33 15.64 -3.05
N PHE A 80 10.42 16.53 -2.05
CA PHE A 80 11.32 16.35 -0.91
C PHE A 80 10.84 15.25 0.01
N GLN A 81 9.53 15.10 0.17
CA GLN A 81 8.96 13.95 0.86
C GLN A 81 9.26 12.66 0.09
N SER A 82 9.19 12.69 -1.25
CA SER A 82 9.55 11.54 -2.09
C SER A 82 11.02 11.16 -1.91
N PHE A 83 11.91 12.16 -1.80
CA PHE A 83 13.31 11.95 -1.46
C PHE A 83 13.52 11.36 -0.06
N ILE A 84 12.77 11.78 0.96
CA ILE A 84 12.85 11.17 2.30
C ILE A 84 12.43 9.69 2.25
N VAL A 85 11.37 9.38 1.49
CA VAL A 85 10.95 7.99 1.29
C VAL A 85 12.04 7.19 0.59
N PHE A 86 12.71 7.76 -0.41
CA PHE A 86 13.87 7.15 -1.08
C PHE A 86 14.99 6.81 -0.11
N VAL A 87 15.37 7.75 0.76
CA VAL A 87 16.40 7.51 1.79
C VAL A 87 15.98 6.34 2.69
N ASN A 88 14.72 6.32 3.14
CA ASN A 88 14.20 5.20 3.93
C ASN A 88 14.26 3.85 3.19
N GLU A 89 14.05 3.82 1.87
CA GLU A 89 14.17 2.59 1.08
C GLU A 89 15.59 2.03 1.07
N ILE A 90 16.61 2.90 0.96
CA ILE A 90 18.02 2.49 0.95
C ILE A 90 18.44 1.82 2.27
N PHE A 91 17.87 2.27 3.39
CA PHE A 91 18.20 1.74 4.72
C PHE A 91 17.30 0.59 5.17
N CYS A 92 16.19 0.31 4.48
CA CYS A 92 15.28 -0.76 4.86
C CYS A 92 15.77 -2.13 4.38
N GLU A 93 16.52 -2.81 5.24
CA GLU A 93 16.86 -4.23 5.06
C GLU A 93 15.61 -5.09 5.29
N ASN A 94 15.32 -6.02 4.38
CA ASN A 94 14.26 -7.06 4.49
C ASN A 94 12.78 -6.66 4.33
N LYS A 95 12.44 -5.45 3.89
CA LYS A 95 11.03 -5.13 3.58
C LYS A 95 10.79 -5.18 2.08
N SER A 96 10.10 -6.23 1.61
CA SER A 96 9.68 -6.30 0.22
C SER A 96 8.62 -5.23 -0.03
N TRP A 97 9.01 -4.10 -0.61
CA TRP A 97 8.10 -3.02 -1.00
C TRP A 97 7.35 -3.33 -2.31
N ARG A 98 7.05 -4.61 -2.56
CA ARG A 98 6.27 -5.06 -3.71
C ARG A 98 4.80 -4.72 -3.46
N GLY A 99 4.37 -3.55 -3.90
CA GLY A 99 2.96 -3.23 -3.99
C GLY A 99 2.70 -1.94 -4.72
N PHE A 100 1.41 -1.70 -4.99
CA PHE A 100 0.93 -0.61 -5.85
C PHE A 100 1.31 0.80 -5.37
N TRP A 101 1.65 0.96 -4.09
CA TRP A 101 2.13 2.21 -3.50
C TRP A 101 3.53 2.02 -2.92
N ARG A 102 4.37 3.05 -2.98
CA ARG A 102 5.65 3.10 -2.28
C ARG A 102 5.40 2.88 -0.78
N SER A 103 6.05 1.88 -0.17
CA SER A 103 5.75 1.47 1.22
C SER A 103 6.82 1.84 2.23
N ALA A 104 7.80 2.64 1.86
CA ALA A 104 8.76 3.13 2.84
C ALA A 104 8.14 4.23 3.74
N PRO A 105 8.66 4.37 4.98
CA PRO A 105 8.38 5.49 5.86
C PRO A 105 8.54 6.86 5.18
N LEU A 106 7.64 7.79 5.49
CA LEU A 106 7.76 9.22 5.19
C LEU A 106 8.60 9.93 6.27
N SER A 107 8.65 9.38 7.48
CA SER A 107 9.37 9.98 8.60
C SER A 107 10.84 9.55 8.63
N PRO A 108 11.75 10.37 9.18
CA PRO A 108 13.16 10.02 9.34
C PRO A 108 13.43 9.24 10.63
N PHE A 109 12.41 8.98 11.45
CA PHE A 109 12.59 8.48 12.82
C PHE A 109 12.99 7.01 12.92
N GLN A 110 12.93 6.28 11.81
CA GLN A 110 13.36 4.88 11.71
C GLN A 110 14.78 4.75 11.14
N LEU A 111 15.37 5.84 10.66
CA LEU A 111 16.72 5.84 10.11
C LEU A 111 17.77 5.75 11.22
N PRO A 112 18.94 5.14 10.94
CA PRO A 112 20.08 5.19 11.83
C PRO A 112 20.62 6.63 11.95
N GLU A 113 21.25 6.95 13.08
CA GLU A 113 22.09 8.14 13.17
C GLU A 113 23.33 7.97 12.25
N PRO A 114 23.81 9.04 11.60
CA PRO A 114 23.39 10.45 11.71
C PRO A 114 22.22 10.84 10.76
N TYR A 115 21.71 9.93 9.93
CA TYR A 115 20.73 10.23 8.88
C TYR A 115 19.37 10.66 9.43
N SER A 116 18.94 10.09 10.55
CA SER A 116 17.74 10.54 11.26
C SER A 116 17.87 11.99 11.76
N ASN A 117 19.04 12.39 12.24
CA ASN A 117 19.31 13.76 12.70
C ASN A 117 19.25 14.74 11.54
N TRP A 118 19.90 14.39 10.43
CA TRP A 118 19.89 15.15 9.17
C TRP A 118 18.48 15.43 8.66
N LEU A 119 17.68 14.39 8.45
CA LEU A 119 16.35 14.58 7.89
C LEU A 119 15.37 15.17 8.91
N THR A 120 15.58 14.97 10.21
CA THR A 120 14.78 15.68 11.23
C THR A 120 15.10 17.18 11.22
N ALA A 121 16.38 17.56 11.11
CA ALA A 121 16.77 18.97 11.00
C ALA A 121 16.13 19.62 9.76
N PHE A 122 16.18 18.95 8.61
CA PHE A 122 15.48 19.40 7.40
C PHE A 122 13.98 19.55 7.63
N TRP A 123 13.32 18.57 8.26
CA TRP A 123 11.89 18.60 8.53
C TRP A 123 11.45 19.76 9.45
N LYS A 124 12.35 20.28 10.28
CA LYS A 124 12.07 21.45 11.13
C LYS A 124 12.13 22.79 10.38
N HIS A 125 12.67 22.83 9.16
CA HIS A 125 12.58 24.03 8.33
C HIS A 125 11.14 24.26 7.83
N PRO A 126 10.70 25.52 7.71
CA PRO A 126 9.46 25.86 7.02
C PRO A 126 9.41 25.25 5.62
N VAL A 127 8.24 24.72 5.22
CA VAL A 127 8.06 24.05 3.92
C VAL A 127 8.45 24.94 2.72
N GLY A 128 8.29 26.26 2.84
CA GLY A 128 8.69 27.21 1.79
C GLY A 128 10.20 27.39 1.62
N GLU A 129 11.01 26.86 2.53
CA GLU A 129 12.48 26.88 2.48
C GLU A 129 13.05 25.55 1.97
N TRP A 130 12.20 24.54 1.74
CA TRP A 130 12.65 23.22 1.33
C TRP A 130 13.25 23.28 -0.08
N SER A 131 14.47 22.77 -0.19
CA SER A 131 15.27 22.70 -1.41
C SER A 131 16.24 21.53 -1.33
N PHE A 132 16.68 21.03 -2.47
CA PHE A 132 17.75 20.02 -2.54
C PHE A 132 19.08 20.61 -2.07
N ALA A 133 19.32 21.90 -2.34
CA ALA A 133 20.48 22.62 -1.80
C ALA A 133 20.51 22.59 -0.26
N LEU A 134 19.37 22.82 0.40
CA LEU A 134 19.25 22.72 1.86
C LEU A 134 19.50 21.28 2.35
N LEU A 135 18.93 20.28 1.68
CA LEU A 135 19.18 18.87 2.00
C LEU A 135 20.67 18.53 1.93
N GLN A 136 21.35 18.93 0.86
CA GLN A 136 22.79 18.72 0.66
C GLN A 136 23.62 19.43 1.74
N GLN A 137 23.34 20.70 2.02
CA GLN A 137 24.04 21.45 3.07
C GLN A 137 23.94 20.77 4.44
N LEU A 138 22.73 20.35 4.82
CA LEU A 138 22.51 19.65 6.09
C LEU A 138 23.16 18.26 6.08
N PHE A 139 23.19 17.58 4.93
CA PHE A 139 23.85 16.28 4.78
C PHE A 139 25.36 16.38 5.02
N SER A 140 26.02 17.40 4.46
CA SER A 140 27.46 17.64 4.65
C SER A 140 27.85 17.93 6.10
N THR A 141 26.90 18.35 6.93
CA THR A 141 27.12 18.70 8.34
C THR A 141 26.38 17.77 9.31
N LYS A 142 25.88 16.62 8.81
CA LYS A 142 24.98 15.72 9.55
C LYS A 142 25.54 15.23 10.89
N ASP A 143 26.84 15.04 10.97
CA ASP A 143 27.53 14.54 12.16
C ASP A 143 27.58 15.56 13.31
N ALA A 144 27.38 16.84 13.01
CA ALA A 144 27.32 17.92 13.99
C ALA A 144 25.88 18.31 14.37
N LEU A 145 24.87 17.73 13.72
CA LEU A 145 23.47 18.05 13.98
C LEU A 145 22.99 17.46 15.32
N PRO A 146 22.05 18.13 16.00
CA PRO A 146 21.48 17.61 17.24
C PRO A 146 20.76 16.28 16.99
N ALA A 147 20.81 15.39 17.99
CA ALA A 147 20.09 14.13 17.94
C ALA A 147 18.58 14.37 17.74
N ALA A 148 17.95 13.63 16.83
CA ALA A 148 16.54 13.78 16.50
C ALA A 148 15.64 13.74 17.75
N SER A 149 15.97 12.85 18.70
CA SER A 149 15.27 12.70 19.97
C SER A 149 15.26 13.97 20.85
N SER A 150 16.25 14.85 20.70
CA SER A 150 16.37 16.08 21.48
C SER A 150 15.51 17.23 20.95
N ILE A 151 15.18 17.20 19.66
CA ILE A 151 14.41 18.25 18.96
C ILE A 151 12.99 17.80 18.58
N MET A 152 12.62 16.56 18.91
CA MET A 152 11.28 16.02 18.66
C MET A 152 10.21 16.75 19.47
N ASP A 153 9.12 17.11 18.80
CA ASP A 153 7.91 17.62 19.42
C ASP A 153 6.84 16.52 19.57
N ALA A 154 5.71 16.88 20.19
CA ALA A 154 4.63 15.93 20.43
C ALA A 154 4.02 15.38 19.11
N SER A 155 3.99 16.17 18.04
CA SER A 155 3.46 15.74 16.74
C SER A 155 4.39 14.71 16.12
N ASP A 156 5.71 14.92 16.22
CA ASP A 156 6.71 13.95 15.75
C ASP A 156 6.55 12.60 16.45
N LEU A 157 6.34 12.61 17.76
CA LEU A 157 6.09 11.37 18.53
C LEU A 157 4.83 10.66 18.06
N TRP A 158 3.75 11.39 17.75
CA TRP A 158 2.54 10.79 17.19
C TRP A 158 2.79 10.21 15.80
N VAL A 159 3.51 10.93 14.93
CA VAL A 159 3.86 10.44 13.58
C VAL A 159 4.70 9.17 13.68
N ARG A 160 5.75 9.17 14.51
CA ARG A 160 6.61 8.00 14.77
C ARG A 160 5.81 6.78 15.24
N ALA A 161 4.78 6.99 16.06
CA ALA A 161 3.95 5.90 16.57
C ALA A 161 2.92 5.39 15.54
N GLN A 162 2.37 6.27 14.71
CA GLN A 162 1.33 5.92 13.72
C GLN A 162 1.89 5.26 12.47
N GLU A 163 3.07 5.69 12.02
CA GLU A 163 3.61 5.26 10.74
C GLU A 163 3.86 3.75 10.65
N PRO A 164 4.46 3.06 11.65
CA PRO A 164 4.58 1.60 11.60
C PRO A 164 3.23 0.88 11.51
N VAL A 165 2.19 1.41 12.18
CA VAL A 165 0.83 0.84 12.14
C VAL A 165 0.23 0.99 10.74
N LEU A 166 0.45 2.13 10.08
CA LEU A 166 0.00 2.35 8.69
C LEU A 166 0.72 1.40 7.72
N LEU A 167 2.03 1.21 7.86
CA LEU A 167 2.82 0.32 7.02
C LEU A 167 2.41 -1.15 7.19
N GLU A 168 2.16 -1.58 8.43
CA GLU A 168 1.64 -2.92 8.72
C GLU A 168 0.25 -3.12 8.11
N SER A 169 -0.65 -2.13 8.24
CA SER A 169 -1.97 -2.19 7.62
C SER A 169 -1.91 -2.29 6.10
N GLN A 170 -1.01 -1.55 5.44
CA GLN A 170 -0.80 -1.67 4.00
C GLN A 170 -0.30 -3.06 3.61
N THR A 171 0.60 -3.65 4.42
CA THR A 171 1.12 -4.99 4.20
C THR A 171 0.02 -6.04 4.30
N GLN A 172 -0.86 -5.93 5.30
CA GLN A 172 -2.01 -6.83 5.45
C GLN A 172 -3.01 -6.71 4.30
N ILE A 173 -3.29 -5.49 3.82
CA ILE A 173 -4.15 -5.28 2.66
C ILE A 173 -3.57 -5.99 1.43
N ARG A 174 -2.26 -5.81 1.15
CA ARG A 174 -1.59 -6.48 0.02
C ARG A 174 -1.66 -8.00 0.09
N ASN A 175 -1.39 -8.55 1.26
CA ASN A 175 -1.44 -10.00 1.46
C ASN A 175 -2.86 -10.54 1.26
N THR A 176 -3.87 -9.76 1.68
CA THR A 176 -5.28 -10.09 1.49
C THR A 176 -5.67 -10.01 0.01
N ASP A 177 -5.29 -8.94 -0.69
CA ASP A 177 -5.56 -8.77 -2.13
C ASP A 177 -4.90 -9.88 -2.95
N ALA A 178 -3.64 -10.22 -2.64
CA ALA A 178 -2.94 -11.33 -3.28
C ALA A 178 -3.63 -12.67 -3.02
N ARG A 179 -4.25 -12.87 -1.85
CA ARG A 179 -5.05 -14.06 -1.55
C ARG A 179 -6.35 -14.08 -2.35
N VAL A 180 -7.04 -12.94 -2.49
CA VAL A 180 -8.26 -12.81 -3.30
C VAL A 180 -7.98 -13.16 -4.76
N VAL A 181 -6.94 -12.59 -5.36
CA VAL A 181 -6.57 -12.88 -6.77
C VAL A 181 -6.26 -14.37 -6.97
N ARG A 182 -5.58 -15.01 -6.02
CA ARG A 182 -5.33 -16.47 -6.09
C ARG A 182 -6.62 -17.28 -6.03
N LEU A 183 -7.55 -16.93 -5.14
CA LEU A 183 -8.84 -17.61 -5.02
C LEU A 183 -9.70 -17.42 -6.28
N GLU A 184 -9.70 -16.23 -6.88
CA GLU A 184 -10.39 -15.97 -8.15
C GLU A 184 -9.84 -16.83 -9.28
N SER A 185 -8.50 -16.99 -9.37
CA SER A 185 -7.88 -17.89 -10.34
C SER A 185 -8.33 -19.34 -10.14
N GLN A 186 -8.33 -19.82 -8.89
CA GLN A 186 -8.77 -21.19 -8.57
C GLN A 186 -10.26 -21.42 -8.88
N ILE A 187 -11.11 -20.43 -8.60
CA ILE A 187 -12.55 -20.49 -8.96
C ILE A 187 -12.71 -20.57 -10.47
N ASN A 188 -11.94 -19.78 -11.24
CA ASN A 188 -11.99 -19.81 -12.71
C ASN A 188 -11.54 -21.17 -13.27
N GLU A 189 -10.47 -21.76 -12.71
CA GLU A 189 -10.00 -23.10 -13.06
C GLU A 189 -11.05 -24.17 -12.77
N LEU A 190 -11.62 -24.18 -11.56
CA LEU A 190 -12.69 -25.11 -11.19
C LEU A 190 -13.93 -24.96 -12.08
N THR A 191 -14.31 -23.72 -12.41
CA THR A 191 -15.43 -23.44 -13.32
C THR A 191 -15.16 -24.00 -14.72
N SER A 192 -13.93 -23.86 -15.22
CA SER A 192 -13.52 -24.45 -16.49
C SER A 192 -13.61 -25.99 -16.46
N LEU A 193 -13.16 -26.63 -15.38
CA LEU A 193 -13.26 -28.08 -15.21
C LEU A 193 -14.72 -28.55 -15.18
N ILE A 194 -15.60 -27.83 -14.46
CA ILE A 194 -17.04 -28.12 -14.42
C ILE A 194 -17.65 -28.04 -15.82
N ASN A 195 -17.29 -27.03 -16.62
CA ASN A 195 -17.78 -26.90 -17.99
C ASN A 195 -17.34 -28.08 -18.88
N ILE A 196 -16.07 -28.49 -18.78
CA ILE A 196 -15.53 -29.66 -19.52
C ILE A 196 -16.26 -30.95 -19.10
N MET A 197 -16.52 -31.13 -17.80
CA MET A 197 -17.30 -32.27 -17.31
C MET A 197 -18.76 -32.23 -17.78
N GLY A 198 -19.38 -31.04 -17.83
CA GLY A 198 -20.74 -30.88 -18.36
C GLY A 198 -20.84 -31.26 -19.84
N GLU A 199 -19.87 -30.86 -20.66
CA GLU A 199 -19.79 -31.25 -22.08
C GLU A 199 -19.56 -32.76 -22.27
N SER A 200 -18.74 -33.38 -21.41
CA SER A 200 -18.51 -34.82 -21.45
C SER A 200 -19.78 -35.60 -21.07
N ILE A 201 -20.50 -35.18 -20.02
CA ILE A 201 -21.77 -35.80 -19.62
C ILE A 201 -22.82 -35.69 -20.73
N GLN A 202 -22.96 -34.53 -21.39
CA GLN A 202 -23.88 -34.38 -22.53
C GLN A 202 -23.53 -35.26 -23.73
N THR A 203 -22.23 -35.51 -23.97
CA THR A 203 -21.79 -36.44 -25.02
C THR A 203 -22.00 -37.90 -24.65
N PHE A 204 -21.95 -38.25 -23.35
CA PHE A 204 -22.34 -39.57 -22.86
C PHE A 204 -23.86 -39.79 -22.91
N GLU A 205 -24.68 -38.78 -22.57
CA GLU A 205 -26.15 -38.88 -22.64
C GLU A 205 -26.66 -38.98 -24.07
N LYS A 206 -26.03 -38.31 -25.05
CA LYS A 206 -26.36 -38.45 -26.48
C LYS A 206 -25.99 -39.81 -27.09
N ARG A 207 -25.34 -40.70 -26.32
CA ARG A 207 -24.98 -42.07 -26.73
C ARG A 207 -26.00 -43.13 -26.27
N GLU A 208 -27.25 -42.75 -25.98
CA GLU A 208 -28.32 -43.71 -25.77
C GLU A 208 -28.55 -44.61 -27.00
N TYR A 209 -28.57 -45.91 -26.72
CA TYR A 209 -28.62 -47.03 -27.66
C TYR A 209 -29.91 -47.05 -28.49
N PRO A 210 -29.86 -47.42 -29.79
CA PRO A 210 -31.07 -47.85 -30.50
C PRO A 210 -31.64 -49.12 -29.82
N PRO A 211 -32.97 -49.29 -29.77
CA PRO A 211 -33.57 -50.45 -29.10
C PRO A 211 -33.16 -51.72 -29.86
N GLN A 212 -32.37 -52.59 -29.23
CA GLN A 212 -32.13 -53.95 -29.70
C GLN A 212 -32.81 -54.93 -28.78
N ASP A 213 -33.59 -55.80 -29.41
CA ASP A 213 -34.38 -56.86 -28.83
C ASP A 213 -33.57 -57.71 -27.84
N VAL A 214 -34.20 -57.93 -26.70
CA VAL A 214 -33.75 -58.84 -25.65
C VAL A 214 -33.74 -60.26 -26.22
N THR A 215 -32.57 -60.85 -26.42
CA THR A 215 -32.32 -62.24 -25.99
C THR A 215 -30.83 -62.54 -25.84
N THR A 216 -30.55 -63.19 -24.71
CA THR A 216 -29.42 -64.08 -24.38
C THR A 216 -28.09 -63.53 -23.85
N ASN A 217 -27.81 -64.04 -22.64
CA ASN A 217 -26.54 -64.27 -21.97
C ASN A 217 -25.88 -63.12 -21.21
N VAL A 218 -26.25 -63.09 -19.92
CA VAL A 218 -25.53 -62.47 -18.81
C VAL A 218 -24.17 -63.14 -18.63
N GLN A 219 -23.11 -62.34 -18.74
CA GLN A 219 -21.84 -62.55 -18.03
C GLN A 219 -21.44 -61.20 -17.41
N PRO A 220 -21.08 -61.17 -16.11
CA PRO A 220 -21.01 -59.90 -15.37
C PRO A 220 -19.69 -59.21 -15.65
N ARG A 221 -19.75 -58.03 -16.28
CA ARG A 221 -18.62 -57.13 -16.45
C ARG A 221 -18.47 -56.28 -15.18
N ILE A 222 -17.70 -56.80 -14.23
CA ILE A 222 -17.20 -56.05 -13.07
C ILE A 222 -16.12 -55.10 -13.59
N GLU A 223 -16.48 -53.87 -13.97
CA GLU A 223 -15.49 -52.83 -14.32
C GLU A 223 -16.10 -51.41 -14.38
N ILE A 224 -17.10 -51.10 -13.53
CA ILE A 224 -17.74 -49.77 -13.51
C ILE A 224 -17.60 -49.05 -12.14
N GLU A 225 -17.14 -49.74 -11.08
CA GLU A 225 -17.05 -49.12 -9.74
C GLU A 225 -15.78 -48.29 -9.50
N GLN A 226 -14.73 -48.44 -10.31
CA GLN A 226 -13.47 -47.72 -10.05
C GLN A 226 -13.45 -46.27 -10.57
N SER A 227 -14.27 -45.88 -11.55
CA SER A 227 -14.27 -44.48 -12.04
C SER A 227 -15.19 -43.54 -11.26
N LYS A 228 -16.24 -44.04 -10.60
CA LYS A 228 -17.12 -43.22 -9.75
C LYS A 228 -16.52 -42.93 -8.36
N ALA A 229 -15.62 -43.77 -7.89
CA ALA A 229 -15.01 -43.61 -6.56
C ALA A 229 -13.96 -42.48 -6.52
N VAL A 230 -13.25 -42.25 -7.63
CA VAL A 230 -12.19 -41.22 -7.73
C VAL A 230 -12.79 -39.80 -7.77
N ASP A 231 -13.89 -39.58 -8.48
CA ASP A 231 -14.63 -38.31 -8.47
C ASP A 231 -15.25 -38.01 -7.10
N SER A 232 -15.75 -39.03 -6.39
CA SER A 232 -16.35 -38.87 -5.06
C SER A 232 -15.36 -38.36 -4.02
N GLU A 233 -14.11 -38.82 -4.07
CA GLU A 233 -13.10 -38.47 -3.07
C GLU A 233 -12.56 -37.05 -3.28
N GLU A 234 -12.40 -36.63 -4.54
CA GLU A 234 -11.99 -35.27 -4.90
C GLU A 234 -13.10 -34.25 -4.63
N ILE A 235 -14.37 -34.59 -4.95
CA ILE A 235 -15.53 -33.78 -4.58
C ILE A 235 -15.61 -33.63 -3.05
N MET A 236 -15.39 -34.71 -2.29
CA MET A 236 -15.44 -34.64 -0.83
C MET A 236 -14.30 -33.79 -0.24
N ARG A 237 -13.10 -33.81 -0.85
CA ARG A 237 -11.99 -32.91 -0.47
C ARG A 237 -12.31 -31.45 -0.76
N LEU A 238 -12.84 -31.15 -1.96
CA LEU A 238 -13.24 -29.79 -2.33
C LEU A 238 -14.38 -29.27 -1.43
N HIS A 239 -15.34 -30.13 -1.08
CA HIS A 239 -16.41 -29.77 -0.14
C HIS A 239 -15.88 -29.47 1.26
N THR A 240 -14.88 -30.22 1.71
CA THR A 240 -14.21 -29.98 3.00
C THR A 240 -13.45 -28.64 2.98
N GLN A 241 -12.70 -28.36 1.91
CA GLN A 241 -11.99 -27.07 1.76
C GLN A 241 -12.94 -25.88 1.67
N LEU A 242 -14.07 -26.03 0.99
CA LEU A 242 -15.09 -24.98 0.91
C LEU A 242 -15.70 -24.69 2.30
N ASN A 243 -16.00 -25.73 3.07
CA ASN A 243 -16.52 -25.59 4.42
C ASN A 243 -15.49 -24.92 5.36
N ASP A 244 -14.21 -25.30 5.27
CA ASP A 244 -13.14 -24.68 6.06
C ASP A 244 -12.98 -23.19 5.71
N ALA A 245 -13.01 -22.84 4.42
CA ALA A 245 -12.95 -21.45 3.98
C ALA A 245 -14.18 -20.63 4.42
N GLN A 246 -15.38 -21.23 4.40
CA GLN A 246 -16.59 -20.60 4.92
C GLN A 246 -16.51 -20.37 6.43
N GLN A 247 -15.97 -21.33 7.18
CA GLN A 247 -15.75 -21.20 8.62
C GLN A 247 -14.76 -20.07 8.95
N GLU A 248 -13.68 -19.92 8.15
CA GLU A 248 -12.71 -18.84 8.32
C GLU A 248 -13.36 -17.46 8.06
N ILE A 249 -14.18 -17.35 7.02
CA ILE A 249 -14.93 -16.12 6.72
C ILE A 249 -15.89 -15.76 7.85
N GLU A 250 -16.60 -16.74 8.43
CA GLU A 250 -17.48 -16.50 9.57
C GLU A 250 -16.70 -16.05 10.83
N ASN A 251 -15.55 -16.66 11.10
CA ASN A 251 -14.69 -16.27 12.21
C ASN A 251 -14.19 -14.82 12.06
N LEU A 252 -13.72 -14.45 10.87
CA LEU A 252 -13.28 -13.07 10.57
C LEU A 252 -14.44 -12.07 10.70
N ARG A 253 -15.64 -12.42 10.21
CA ARG A 253 -16.84 -11.60 10.40
C ARG A 253 -17.19 -11.44 11.88
N HIS A 254 -17.01 -12.49 12.67
CA HIS A 254 -17.24 -12.46 14.11
C HIS A 254 -16.22 -11.59 14.86
N GLU A 255 -14.94 -11.59 14.44
CA GLU A 255 -13.91 -10.68 14.98
C GLU A 255 -14.19 -9.22 14.64
N ILE A 256 -14.54 -8.93 13.38
CA ILE A 256 -14.98 -7.60 12.94
C ILE A 256 -16.19 -7.15 13.75
N ALA A 257 -17.18 -8.04 13.97
CA ALA A 257 -18.34 -7.75 14.80
C ALA A 257 -17.96 -7.45 16.26
N LYS A 258 -17.00 -8.16 16.87
CA LYS A 258 -16.47 -7.86 18.21
C LYS A 258 -15.86 -6.46 18.29
N ILE A 259 -15.10 -6.05 17.26
CA ILE A 259 -14.52 -4.70 17.17
C ILE A 259 -15.63 -3.64 17.06
N HIS A 260 -16.67 -3.90 16.25
CA HIS A 260 -17.80 -2.99 16.10
C HIS A 260 -18.71 -2.92 17.35
N TYR A 261 -18.85 -4.02 18.09
CA TYR A 261 -19.58 -4.07 19.37
C TYR A 261 -18.80 -3.46 20.54
N SER A 262 -17.48 -3.37 20.42
CA SER A 262 -16.63 -2.68 21.39
C SER A 262 -17.05 -1.22 21.55
N ARG A 263 -17.46 -0.82 22.75
CA ARG A 263 -18.00 0.52 23.03
C ARG A 263 -16.94 1.63 22.96
N SER A 264 -15.66 1.28 22.84
CA SER A 264 -14.50 2.17 22.87
C SER A 264 -14.50 3.19 21.72
N TRP A 265 -14.88 2.78 20.50
CA TRP A 265 -14.88 3.68 19.33
C TRP A 265 -16.07 4.65 19.34
N LYS A 266 -17.17 4.30 20.02
CA LYS A 266 -18.33 5.18 20.23
C LYS A 266 -18.03 6.26 21.28
N MET A 267 -17.25 5.94 22.31
CA MET A 267 -16.81 6.90 23.34
C MET A 267 -15.94 8.03 22.76
N THR A 268 -15.10 7.75 21.75
CA THR A 268 -14.22 8.76 21.13
C THR A 268 -14.90 9.62 20.06
N LYS A 269 -16.15 9.32 19.69
CA LYS A 269 -16.89 10.08 18.65
C LYS A 269 -17.18 11.52 19.11
N TRP A 270 -17.56 11.71 20.37
CA TRP A 270 -17.81 13.04 20.94
C TRP A 270 -16.54 13.86 21.08
N TYR A 271 -15.43 13.24 21.49
CA TYR A 271 -14.12 13.90 21.56
C TYR A 271 -13.62 14.35 20.18
N ARG A 272 -13.79 13.51 19.15
CA ARG A 272 -13.47 13.88 17.75
C ARG A 272 -14.31 15.04 17.24
N TYR A 273 -15.62 15.03 17.54
CA TYR A 273 -16.50 16.13 17.16
C TYR A 273 -16.15 17.43 17.91
N ALA A 274 -15.89 17.35 19.22
CA ALA A 274 -15.48 18.51 20.02
C ALA A 274 -14.15 19.10 19.55
N GLY A 275 -13.16 18.24 19.25
CA GLY A 275 -11.88 18.66 18.67
C GLY A 275 -12.04 19.33 17.30
N LEU A 276 -12.91 18.78 16.44
CA LEU A 276 -13.24 19.39 15.16
C LEU A 276 -13.91 20.77 15.35
N GLN A 277 -14.86 20.92 16.26
CA GLN A 277 -15.50 22.22 16.53
C GLN A 277 -14.51 23.24 17.09
N TYR A 278 -13.60 22.82 17.98
CA TYR A 278 -12.55 23.67 18.51
C TYR A 278 -11.59 24.16 17.41
N TYR A 279 -11.13 23.25 16.56
CA TYR A 279 -10.27 23.58 15.41
C TYR A 279 -10.96 24.56 14.45
N LEU A 280 -12.22 24.31 14.14
CA LEU A 280 -13.02 25.13 13.24
C LEU A 280 -13.41 26.49 13.84
N LEU A 281 -13.46 26.62 15.17
CA LEU A 281 -13.61 27.90 15.89
C LEU A 281 -12.31 28.71 15.85
N ARG A 282 -11.16 28.04 15.98
CA ARG A 282 -9.84 28.66 15.91
C ARG A 282 -9.51 29.20 14.51
N GLN A 283 -9.93 28.51 13.46
CA GLN A 283 -9.62 28.88 12.07
C GLN A 283 -10.51 30.01 11.49
N TYR A 284 -11.81 30.04 11.85
CA TYR A 284 -12.78 30.96 11.22
C TYR A 284 -13.37 31.99 12.19
N GLY A 285 -13.00 31.93 13.47
CA GLY A 285 -13.48 32.83 14.51
C GLY A 285 -14.96 32.63 14.91
N PHE A 286 -15.31 33.14 16.09
CA PHE A 286 -16.61 32.91 16.72
C PHE A 286 -17.79 33.48 15.90
N LYS A 287 -17.61 34.63 15.24
CA LYS A 287 -18.68 35.34 14.51
C LYS A 287 -19.17 34.59 13.25
N GLN A 288 -18.26 34.03 12.45
CA GLN A 288 -18.67 33.26 11.26
C GLN A 288 -19.31 31.92 11.63
N ARG A 289 -18.81 31.26 12.69
CA ARG A 289 -19.38 30.00 13.17
C ARG A 289 -20.75 30.16 13.83
N PHE A 290 -20.95 31.23 14.61
CA PHE A 290 -22.27 31.55 15.15
C PHE A 290 -23.29 31.83 14.03
N LYS A 291 -22.88 32.57 12.98
CA LYS A 291 -23.70 32.79 11.78
C LYS A 291 -24.04 31.49 11.05
N HIS A 292 -23.10 30.57 10.93
CA HIS A 292 -23.31 29.26 10.30
C HIS A 292 -24.19 28.33 11.16
N LEU A 293 -24.03 28.38 12.49
CA LEU A 293 -24.85 27.63 13.44
C LEU A 293 -26.30 28.14 13.40
N LEU A 294 -26.50 29.46 13.44
CA LEU A 294 -27.82 30.09 13.28
C LEU A 294 -28.45 29.74 11.94
N LYS A 295 -27.68 29.78 10.85
CA LYS A 295 -28.18 29.38 9.52
C LYS A 295 -28.64 27.92 9.50
N ARG A 296 -27.92 27.02 10.17
CA ARG A 296 -28.28 25.59 10.28
C ARG A 296 -29.51 25.36 11.15
N VAL A 297 -29.61 26.05 12.29
CA VAL A 297 -30.78 25.96 13.18
C VAL A 297 -32.00 26.54 12.49
N LEU A 298 -31.88 27.71 11.84
CA LEU A 298 -32.97 28.30 11.05
C LEU A 298 -33.39 27.43 9.87
N SER A 299 -32.44 26.80 9.17
CA SER A 299 -32.73 25.86 8.07
C SER A 299 -33.47 24.61 8.57
N ASN A 300 -33.09 24.09 9.74
CA ASN A 300 -33.77 22.93 10.33
C ASN A 300 -35.15 23.30 10.89
N VAL A 301 -35.32 24.49 11.47
CA VAL A 301 -36.62 25.00 11.92
C VAL A 301 -37.54 25.28 10.73
N PHE A 302 -37.03 25.81 9.61
CA PHE A 302 -37.80 25.95 8.37
C PHE A 302 -38.21 24.60 7.78
N TYR A 303 -37.30 23.62 7.76
CA TYR A 303 -37.64 22.25 7.32
C TYR A 303 -38.69 21.60 8.21
N PHE A 304 -38.64 21.86 9.53
CA PHE A 304 -39.60 21.32 10.48
C PHE A 304 -40.97 22.02 10.38
N CYS A 305 -41.01 23.35 10.14
CA CYS A 305 -42.27 24.08 9.93
C CYS A 305 -42.93 23.76 8.58
N VAL A 306 -42.17 23.44 7.53
CA VAL A 306 -42.71 23.02 6.23
C VAL A 306 -43.30 21.60 6.28
N HIS A 307 -42.92 20.77 7.26
CA HIS A 307 -43.47 19.43 7.47
C HIS A 307 -44.56 19.33 8.56
N ILE A 308 -45.02 20.46 9.10
CA ILE A 308 -46.15 20.49 10.07
C ILE A 308 -47.46 20.96 9.40
N HIS A 309 -47.43 21.34 8.12
CA HIS A 309 -48.62 21.82 7.39
C HIS A 309 -49.07 20.96 6.21
N ASP A 310 -48.52 19.75 6.06
CA ASP A 310 -49.07 18.66 5.21
C ASP A 310 -49.61 17.54 6.11
#